data_AF-A0A2V2WPD4-F1
#
_entry.id   AF-A0A2V2WPD4-F1
#
_cell.length_a   1.000
_cell.length_b   1.000
_cell.length_c   1.000
_cell.angle_alpha   90.00
_cell.angle_beta   90.00
_cell.angle_gamma   90.00
#
_symmetry.space_group_name_H-M   'P 1'
#
loop_
_entity.id
_entity.type
_entity.pdbx_description
1 polymer ?
#
loop_
_entity_poly.entity_id
_entity_poly.type
_entity_poly.pdbx_seq_one_letter_code
_entity_poly.pdbx_strand_id
1 'polypeptide(L)'
;MGVHAGSSLRVKERFIHVLFMIGWCYTLSRDVAEALVSYEPLRRLAYLPYSKEREEEFFSIHMQHEDVMVGRVLVNELKYQPMLYVKVLDCHFHDARNETGHSQVVPTSMCVHHVREDDYAALMARFGNDTSPVARVERASEDVIYPSCD
;
A
#
# COMPACT_ATOMS: atom_id res chain seq x y z
N MET A 1 0.40 3.84 -5.52
CA MET A 1 -1.07 3.92 -5.66
C MET A 1 -1.69 3.17 -4.50
N GLY A 2 -2.73 3.67 -3.84
CA GLY A 2 -3.47 2.90 -2.82
C GLY A 2 -4.34 3.73 -1.87
N VAL A 3 -4.83 3.11 -0.79
CA VAL A 3 -5.54 3.80 0.29
C VAL A 3 -4.54 4.50 1.21
N HIS A 4 -4.65 5.82 1.31
CA HIS A 4 -3.74 6.64 2.11
C HIS A 4 -4.23 6.77 3.57
N ALA A 5 -3.35 6.48 4.52
CA ALA A 5 -3.64 6.51 5.95
C ALA A 5 -2.55 7.25 6.73
N GLY A 6 -2.85 7.58 7.98
CA GLY A 6 -1.93 8.20 8.92
C GLY A 6 -1.88 7.43 10.23
N SER A 7 -0.67 7.25 10.77
CA SER A 7 -0.44 6.65 12.08
C SER A 7 0.55 7.48 12.90
N SER A 8 0.53 7.31 14.21
CA SER A 8 1.44 7.97 15.14
C SER A 8 2.19 6.91 15.94
N LEU A 9 3.52 6.99 15.89
CA LEU A 9 4.41 5.95 16.35
C LEU A 9 5.29 6.46 17.47
N ARG A 10 5.47 5.67 18.53
CA ARG A 10 6.36 6.04 19.64
C ARG A 10 7.70 5.32 19.50
N VAL A 11 8.77 6.06 19.19
CA VAL A 11 10.14 5.55 19.11
C VAL A 11 11.02 6.30 20.11
N LYS A 12 11.62 5.58 21.07
CA LYS A 12 12.56 6.15 22.06
C LYS A 12 12.05 7.48 22.64
N GLU A 13 10.82 7.45 23.13
CA GLU A 13 10.11 8.60 23.75
C GLU A 13 9.66 9.73 22.81
N ARG A 14 9.88 9.62 21.50
CA ARG A 14 9.39 10.58 20.51
C ARG A 14 8.19 10.02 19.75
N PHE A 15 7.22 10.89 19.48
CA PHE A 15 6.14 10.61 18.54
C PHE A 15 6.57 10.95 17.13
N ILE A 16 6.36 10.02 16.20
CA ILE A 16 6.63 10.17 14.78
C ILE A 16 5.33 9.92 14.04
N HIS A 17 4.85 10.95 13.35
CA HIS A 17 3.71 10.84 12.46
C HIS A 17 4.17 10.25 11.13
N VAL A 18 3.49 9.19 10.70
CA VAL A 18 3.80 8.48 9.47
C VAL A 18 2.57 8.48 8.58
N LEU A 19 2.76 9.00 7.36
CA LEU A 19 1.82 8.85 6.27
C LEU A 19 2.23 7.60 5.48
N PHE A 20 1.27 6.75 5.18
CA PHE A 20 1.52 5.46 4.53
C PHE A 20 0.34 5.01 3.67
N MET A 21 0.53 3.96 2.89
CA MET A 21 -0.50 3.31 2.10
C MET A 21 -0.82 1.95 2.69
N ILE A 22 -2.10 1.59 2.84
CA ILE A 22 -2.52 0.36 3.54
C ILE A 22 -2.11 -0.91 2.76
N GLY A 23 -1.57 -1.91 3.48
CA GLY A 23 -0.81 -3.03 2.92
C GLY A 23 -1.47 -3.86 1.82
N TRP A 24 -2.76 -4.18 1.95
CA TRP A 24 -3.47 -5.04 0.97
C TRP A 24 -3.96 -4.28 -0.27
N CYS A 25 -3.80 -2.96 -0.30
CA CYS A 25 -4.40 -2.09 -1.30
C CYS A 25 -3.43 -1.06 -1.86
N TYR A 26 -2.12 -1.39 -1.97
CA TYR A 26 -1.17 -0.47 -2.58
C TYR A 26 -0.13 -1.11 -3.51
N THR A 27 0.40 -0.27 -4.39
CA THR A 27 1.52 -0.59 -5.28
C THR A 27 2.54 0.56 -5.30
N LEU A 28 3.80 0.22 -5.57
CA LEU A 28 4.88 1.16 -5.77
C LEU A 28 5.33 1.16 -7.23
N SER A 29 5.69 2.33 -7.76
CA SER A 29 6.46 2.40 -9.00
C SER A 29 7.87 1.87 -8.75
N ARG A 30 8.53 1.45 -9.84
CA ARG A 30 9.87 0.85 -9.78
C ARG A 30 10.89 1.74 -9.05
N ASP A 31 10.93 3.02 -9.38
CA ASP A 31 11.85 3.99 -8.78
C ASP A 31 11.63 4.16 -7.28
N VAL A 32 10.37 4.18 -6.83
CA VAL A 32 10.03 4.25 -5.40
C VAL A 32 10.44 2.96 -4.69
N ALA A 33 10.21 1.80 -5.31
CA ALA A 33 10.64 0.52 -4.76
C ALA A 33 12.18 0.42 -4.68
N GLU A 34 12.89 0.90 -5.69
CA GLU A 34 14.37 0.99 -5.69
C GLU A 34 14.88 1.91 -4.57
N ALA A 35 14.26 3.08 -4.37
CA ALA A 35 14.57 3.96 -3.25
C ALA A 35 14.36 3.26 -1.90
N LEU A 36 13.22 2.59 -1.71
CA LEU A 36 12.90 1.84 -0.49
C LEU A 36 13.98 0.79 -0.17
N VAL A 37 14.31 -0.08 -1.12
CA VAL A 37 15.28 -1.17 -0.90
C VAL A 37 16.74 -0.70 -0.85
N SER A 38 17.02 0.53 -1.29
CA SER A 38 18.33 1.17 -1.14
C SER A 38 18.62 1.62 0.30
N TYR A 39 17.59 1.76 1.14
CA TYR A 39 17.74 2.18 2.53
C TYR A 39 18.46 1.09 3.35
N GLU A 40 19.75 1.31 3.62
CA GLU A 40 20.63 0.31 4.22
C GLU A 40 20.13 -0.29 5.55
N PRO A 41 19.55 0.49 6.49
CA PRO A 41 19.01 -0.07 7.72
C PRO A 41 17.88 -1.07 7.48
N LEU A 42 16.95 -0.77 6.58
CA LEU A 42 15.88 -1.69 6.20
C LEU A 42 16.46 -2.93 5.50
N ARG A 43 17.34 -2.73 4.51
CA ARG A 43 17.97 -3.83 3.78
C ARG A 43 18.68 -4.79 4.73
N ARG A 44 19.47 -4.27 5.68
CA ARG A 44 20.16 -5.07 6.69
C ARG A 44 19.17 -5.89 7.51
N LEU A 45 18.11 -5.27 8.01
CA LEU A 45 17.14 -5.95 8.88
C LEU A 45 16.30 -6.98 8.12
N ALA A 46 15.99 -6.76 6.84
CA ALA A 46 15.26 -7.73 6.01
C ALA A 46 16.02 -9.05 5.81
N TYR A 47 17.36 -9.03 5.81
CA TYR A 47 18.20 -10.22 5.71
C TYR A 47 18.63 -10.79 7.07
N LEU A 48 18.29 -10.13 8.17
CA LEU A 48 18.68 -10.55 9.51
C LEU A 48 17.59 -11.43 10.13
N PRO A 49 17.90 -12.63 10.65
CA PRO A 49 16.93 -13.39 11.42
C PRO A 49 16.51 -12.62 12.68
N TYR A 50 15.21 -12.56 12.91
CA TYR A 50 14.66 -11.99 14.13
C TYR A 50 15.20 -12.73 15.36
N SER A 51 15.50 -11.97 16.42
CA SER A 51 15.71 -12.48 17.78
C SER A 51 15.20 -11.46 18.78
N LYS A 52 14.84 -11.91 19.98
CA LYS A 52 14.24 -11.02 21.00
C LYS A 52 15.22 -9.93 21.45
N GLU A 53 16.51 -10.23 21.48
CA GLU A 53 17.59 -9.29 21.83
C GLU A 53 17.69 -8.14 20.82
N ARG A 54 17.23 -8.35 19.58
CA ARG A 54 17.26 -7.36 18.50
C ARG A 54 15.91 -6.68 18.23
N GLU A 55 14.88 -6.96 19.04
CA GLU A 55 13.53 -6.44 18.82
C GLU A 55 13.50 -4.91 18.65
N GLU A 56 14.28 -4.20 19.45
CA GLU A 56 14.37 -2.74 19.35
C GLU A 56 14.86 -2.29 17.97
N GLU A 57 15.78 -3.03 17.34
CA GLU A 57 16.27 -2.71 15.99
C GLU A 57 15.16 -2.86 14.95
N PHE A 58 14.40 -3.96 15.00
CA PHE A 58 13.26 -4.17 14.08
C PHE A 58 12.16 -3.13 14.28
N PHE A 59 11.89 -2.76 15.54
CA PHE A 59 10.82 -1.81 15.86
C PHE A 59 11.22 -0.35 15.57
N SER A 60 12.53 -0.05 15.51
CA SER A 60 13.03 1.30 15.23
C SER A 60 12.50 1.88 13.91
N ILE A 61 12.28 1.02 12.91
CA ILE A 61 11.71 1.35 11.60
C ILE A 61 10.37 0.64 11.34
N HIS A 62 9.74 0.11 12.38
CA HIS A 62 8.39 -0.49 12.34
C HIS A 62 8.23 -1.76 11.51
N MET A 63 9.23 -2.65 11.48
CA MET A 63 9.13 -3.90 10.71
C MET A 63 7.98 -4.82 11.15
N GLN A 64 7.37 -4.62 12.31
CA GLN A 64 6.17 -5.33 12.76
C GLN A 64 4.87 -4.88 12.07
N HIS A 65 4.91 -3.77 11.32
CA HIS A 65 3.83 -3.25 10.48
C HIS A 65 4.41 -2.84 9.12
N GLU A 66 4.39 -3.75 8.15
CA GLU A 66 5.08 -3.58 6.87
C GLU A 66 4.66 -2.31 6.11
N ASP A 67 3.37 -2.03 6.05
CA ASP A 67 2.82 -0.87 5.36
C ASP A 67 3.24 0.47 6.00
N VAL A 68 3.19 0.53 7.33
CA VAL A 68 3.71 1.66 8.11
C VAL A 68 5.23 1.79 7.96
N MET A 69 5.97 0.68 7.91
CA MET A 69 7.43 0.68 7.68
C MET A 69 7.77 1.32 6.32
N VAL A 70 7.03 0.96 5.26
CA VAL A 70 7.24 1.54 3.93
C VAL A 70 7.03 3.06 3.96
N GLY A 71 5.94 3.53 4.57
CA GLY A 71 5.70 4.96 4.78
C GLY A 71 6.80 5.62 5.63
N ARG A 72 7.21 4.98 6.73
CA ARG A 72 8.24 5.49 7.63
C ARG A 72 9.56 5.70 6.91
N VAL A 73 9.99 4.71 6.13
CA VAL A 73 11.25 4.78 5.38
C VAL A 73 11.18 5.82 4.27
N LEU A 74 10.15 5.80 3.43
CA LEU A 74 10.05 6.70 2.29
C LEU A 74 9.82 8.17 2.70
N VAL A 75 8.92 8.41 3.66
CA VAL A 75 8.44 9.76 4.00
C VAL A 75 9.31 10.41 5.08
N ASN A 76 9.70 9.69 6.13
CA ASN A 76 10.40 10.30 7.27
C ASN A 76 11.92 10.13 7.20
N GLU A 77 12.42 8.95 6.83
CA GLU A 77 13.87 8.67 6.80
C GLU A 77 14.51 9.18 5.50
N LEU A 78 14.06 8.68 4.35
CA LEU A 78 14.58 9.06 3.04
C LEU A 78 14.07 10.43 2.58
N LYS A 79 12.87 10.84 3.03
CA LYS A 79 12.16 12.04 2.57
C LYS A 79 12.13 12.13 1.04
N TYR A 80 11.79 11.02 0.39
CA TYR A 80 11.83 10.87 -1.06
C TYR A 80 10.99 11.96 -1.74
N GLN A 81 11.64 12.88 -2.46
CA GLN A 81 11.01 14.06 -3.06
C GLN A 81 10.28 13.80 -4.39
N PRO A 82 10.70 12.86 -5.26
CA PRO A 82 9.96 12.54 -6.48
C PRO A 82 8.64 11.78 -6.23
N MET A 83 8.10 11.81 -5.01
CA MET A 83 6.94 11.02 -4.63
C MET A 83 5.66 11.54 -5.30
N LEU A 84 4.99 10.66 -6.04
CA LEU A 84 3.65 10.89 -6.58
C LEU A 84 2.65 9.95 -5.90
N TYR A 85 1.68 10.54 -5.20
CA TYR A 85 0.63 9.79 -4.52
C TYR A 85 -0.57 9.60 -5.44
N VAL A 86 -0.81 8.37 -5.88
CA VAL A 86 -2.10 7.99 -6.46
C VAL A 86 -2.99 7.49 -5.33
N LYS A 87 -3.89 8.34 -4.84
CA LYS A 87 -4.79 8.03 -3.72
C LYS A 87 -6.08 7.45 -4.29
N VAL A 88 -6.33 6.19 -4.00
CA VAL A 88 -7.49 5.47 -4.53
C VAL A 88 -8.66 5.64 -3.57
N LEU A 89 -9.83 5.97 -4.11
CA LEU A 89 -11.06 6.18 -3.34
C LEU A 89 -11.76 4.85 -3.04
N ASP A 90 -12.61 4.84 -2.01
CA ASP A 90 -13.32 3.65 -1.51
C ASP A 90 -14.18 2.96 -2.58
N CYS A 91 -14.65 3.70 -3.59
CA CYS A 91 -15.44 3.17 -4.71
C CYS A 91 -14.69 2.13 -5.57
N HIS A 92 -13.36 2.05 -5.46
CA HIS A 92 -12.51 1.10 -6.19
C HIS A 92 -12.07 -0.10 -5.33
N PHE A 93 -12.43 -0.14 -4.05
CA PHE A 93 -12.11 -1.20 -3.12
C PHE A 93 -13.35 -2.00 -2.77
N HIS A 94 -13.29 -3.32 -2.95
CA HIS A 94 -14.45 -4.18 -2.70
C HIS A 94 -14.09 -5.42 -1.92
N ASP A 95 -14.96 -5.79 -0.99
CA ASP A 95 -14.93 -7.11 -0.36
C ASP A 95 -15.71 -8.09 -1.22
N ALA A 96 -15.05 -9.15 -1.70
CA ALA A 96 -15.72 -10.21 -2.44
C ALA A 96 -16.78 -10.95 -1.59
N ARG A 97 -16.66 -10.87 -0.26
CA ARG A 97 -17.49 -11.58 0.74
C ARG A 97 -17.98 -10.64 1.83
N ASN A 98 -18.47 -9.46 1.44
CA ASN A 98 -19.12 -8.56 2.40
C ASN A 98 -20.29 -9.24 3.12
N GLU A 99 -20.74 -8.63 4.22
CA GLU A 99 -21.82 -9.12 5.09
C GLU A 99 -23.15 -9.34 4.36
N THR A 100 -23.34 -8.70 3.19
CA THR A 100 -24.56 -8.84 2.38
C THR A 100 -24.49 -9.98 1.37
N GLY A 101 -23.34 -10.63 1.21
CA GLY A 101 -23.12 -11.72 0.26
C GLY A 101 -23.07 -11.29 -1.21
N HIS A 102 -23.07 -9.99 -1.49
CA HIS A 102 -23.03 -9.44 -2.84
C HIS A 102 -21.60 -9.05 -3.24
N SER A 103 -21.08 -9.66 -4.31
CA SER A 103 -19.86 -9.18 -4.98
C SER A 103 -20.19 -7.92 -5.80
N GLN A 104 -19.83 -6.75 -5.30
CA GLN A 104 -19.99 -5.47 -6.01
C GLN A 104 -18.79 -5.14 -6.91
N VAL A 105 -18.09 -6.16 -7.43
CA VAL A 105 -16.94 -5.94 -8.32
C VAL A 105 -17.43 -5.41 -9.66
N VAL A 106 -16.86 -4.28 -10.07
CA VAL A 106 -17.14 -3.53 -11.31
C VAL A 106 -15.87 -3.43 -12.17
N PRO A 107 -15.96 -3.09 -13.46
CA PRO A 107 -14.77 -2.98 -14.32
C PRO A 107 -13.72 -1.97 -13.85
N THR A 108 -14.11 -0.99 -13.04
CA THR A 108 -13.22 0.03 -12.46
C THR A 108 -12.67 -0.35 -11.09
N SER A 109 -12.99 -1.53 -10.56
CA SER A 109 -12.43 -2.03 -9.30
C SER A 109 -10.91 -2.14 -9.41
N MET A 110 -10.18 -1.59 -8.44
CA MET A 110 -8.71 -1.64 -8.41
C MET A 110 -8.17 -2.71 -7.48
N CYS A 111 -8.89 -3.00 -6.40
CA CYS A 111 -8.53 -4.06 -5.48
C CYS A 111 -9.79 -4.72 -4.93
N VAL A 112 -9.80 -6.04 -4.98
CA VAL A 112 -10.86 -6.87 -4.40
C VAL A 112 -10.21 -7.76 -3.35
N HIS A 113 -10.64 -7.61 -2.10
CA HIS A 113 -10.10 -8.38 -0.97
C HIS A 113 -11.01 -9.56 -0.60
N HIS A 114 -10.49 -10.48 0.21
CA HIS A 114 -11.13 -11.75 0.58
C HIS A 114 -11.54 -12.62 -0.61
N VAL A 115 -10.76 -12.63 -1.69
CA VAL A 115 -10.95 -13.46 -2.89
C VAL A 115 -10.40 -14.88 -2.64
N ARG A 116 -11.16 -15.93 -2.97
CA ARG A 116 -10.69 -17.33 -3.03
C ARG A 116 -10.26 -17.67 -4.46
N GLU A 117 -9.54 -18.77 -4.62
CA GLU A 117 -9.08 -19.25 -5.93
C GLU A 117 -10.21 -19.34 -6.97
N ASP A 118 -11.37 -19.90 -6.59
CA ASP A 118 -12.53 -20.00 -7.49
C ASP A 118 -13.12 -18.63 -7.85
N ASP A 119 -13.16 -17.67 -6.91
CA ASP A 119 -13.63 -16.31 -7.22
C ASP A 119 -12.64 -15.61 -8.15
N TYR A 120 -11.34 -15.81 -7.93
CA TYR A 120 -10.31 -15.27 -8.80
C TYR A 120 -10.52 -15.78 -10.23
N ALA A 121 -10.67 -17.10 -10.42
CA ALA A 121 -10.94 -17.68 -11.73
C ALA A 121 -12.23 -17.12 -12.36
N ALA A 122 -13.30 -16.99 -11.58
CA ALA A 122 -14.57 -16.41 -12.04
C ALA A 122 -14.44 -14.92 -12.42
N LEU A 123 -13.70 -14.12 -11.65
CA LEU A 123 -13.45 -12.71 -11.92
C LEU A 123 -12.57 -12.54 -13.17
N MET A 124 -11.49 -13.32 -13.30
CA MET A 124 -10.66 -13.31 -14.51
C MET A 124 -11.48 -13.68 -15.75
N ALA A 125 -12.35 -14.69 -15.66
CA ALA A 125 -13.26 -15.04 -16.76
C ALA A 125 -14.27 -13.92 -17.06
N ARG A 126 -14.87 -13.30 -16.04
CA ARG A 126 -15.84 -12.22 -16.17
C ARG A 126 -15.27 -10.99 -16.88
N PHE A 127 -14.02 -10.63 -16.60
CA PHE A 127 -13.35 -9.46 -17.17
C PHE A 127 -12.45 -9.80 -18.37
N GLY A 128 -12.64 -10.97 -18.99
CA GLY A 128 -11.92 -11.36 -20.21
C GLY A 128 -10.41 -11.46 -20.03
N ASN A 129 -9.95 -11.74 -18.80
CA ASN A 129 -8.54 -11.78 -18.42
C ASN A 129 -7.80 -10.46 -18.69
N ASP A 130 -8.51 -9.33 -18.73
CA ASP A 130 -7.92 -8.00 -18.88
C ASP A 130 -7.20 -7.58 -17.60
N THR A 131 -5.87 -7.52 -17.67
CA THR A 131 -5.00 -7.10 -16.58
C THR A 131 -4.48 -5.67 -16.76
N SER A 132 -5.01 -4.91 -17.72
CA SER A 132 -4.56 -3.54 -17.99
C SER A 132 -5.70 -2.57 -18.33
N PRO A 133 -6.78 -2.54 -17.51
CA PRO A 133 -7.85 -1.58 -17.71
C PRO A 133 -7.32 -0.15 -17.51
N VAL A 134 -7.77 0.77 -18.35
CA VAL A 134 -7.40 2.19 -18.23
C VAL A 134 -8.32 2.86 -17.21
N ALA A 135 -7.74 3.36 -16.13
CA ALA A 135 -8.45 4.19 -15.16
C ALA A 135 -8.53 5.65 -15.65
N ARG A 136 -9.70 6.27 -15.51
CA ARG A 136 -9.81 7.74 -15.58
C ARG A 136 -9.19 8.31 -14.32
N VAL A 137 -8.36 9.34 -14.48
CA VAL A 137 -7.66 9.97 -13.35
C VAL A 137 -7.80 11.47 -13.38
N GLU A 138 -7.90 12.05 -12.20
CA GLU A 138 -7.94 13.48 -11.96
C GLU A 138 -6.73 13.89 -11.14
N ARG A 139 -6.06 14.96 -11.57
CA ARG A 139 -4.93 15.52 -10.85
C ARG A 139 -5.45 16.55 -9.85
N ALA A 140 -5.23 16.31 -8.56
CA ALA A 140 -5.62 17.23 -7.49
C ALA A 140 -4.51 18.22 -7.13
N SER A 141 -3.25 17.81 -7.28
CA SER A 141 -2.05 18.65 -7.08
C SER A 141 -0.88 18.13 -7.94
N GLU A 142 0.27 18.80 -7.86
CA GLU A 142 1.51 18.37 -8.53
C GLU A 142 1.91 16.94 -8.13
N ASP A 143 1.68 16.58 -6.86
CA ASP A 143 2.10 15.34 -6.21
C ASP A 143 0.95 14.37 -5.89
N VAL A 144 -0.31 14.71 -6.20
CA VAL A 144 -1.48 13.86 -5.88
C VAL A 144 -2.43 13.70 -7.07
N ILE A 145 -2.77 12.44 -7.34
CA ILE A 145 -3.73 12.00 -8.37
C ILE A 145 -4.78 11.08 -7.72
N TYR A 146 -6.02 11.18 -8.19
CA TYR A 146 -7.13 10.30 -7.81
C TYR A 146 -7.69 9.60 -9.05
N PRO A 147 -7.93 8.28 -8.99
CA PRO A 147 -8.82 7.63 -9.94
C PRO A 147 -10.27 8.10 -9.74
N SER A 148 -11.00 8.26 -10.85
CA SER A 148 -12.41 8.68 -10.84
C SER A 148 -13.35 7.50 -10.59
N CYS A 149 -14.38 7.73 -9.77
CA CYS A 149 -15.45 6.76 -9.50
C CYS A 149 -16.52 6.67 -10.61
N ASP A 150 -16.47 7.54 -11.64
CA ASP A 150 -17.53 7.74 -12.66
C ASP A 150 -17.23 7.14 -14.06
#